data_AF-A0A1F8S0P8-F1
#
_entry.id   AF-A0A1F8S0P8-F1
#
_cell.length_a   1.000
_cell.length_b   1.000
_cell.length_c   1.000
_cell.angle_alpha   90.00
_cell.angle_beta   90.00
_cell.angle_gamma   90.00
#
_symmetry.space_group_name_H-M   'P 1'
#
loop_
_entity.id
_entity.type
_entity.pdbx_description
1 polymer ?
#
loop_
_entity_poly.entity_id
_entity_poly.type
_entity_poly.pdbx_seq_one_letter_code
_entity_poly.pdbx_strand_id
1 'polypeptide(L)'
;MRIYDGSPRQDFEEVLRSIGAYLDQRAMKDVLVMEAPDGFIVQALAHVGGGTSAWSESMGQVEKETMTFADEDIARFMDEAIAHRGQGEHDPPPGAGDYEHAFRVIGRYIDEQHPKDIFFFEQDGAFVLRLHHVTQSGSRHMLAEFTRDDIASLVSQGPTHRTPDKESGPQGAAPA
;
A
#
# COMPACT_ATOMS: atom_id res chain seq x y z
N MET A 1 17.09 -9.73 15.02
CA MET A 1 17.52 -8.32 14.92
C MET A 1 16.30 -7.55 14.46
N ARG A 2 15.66 -6.79 15.35
CA ARG A 2 14.45 -6.00 15.06
C ARG A 2 14.91 -4.68 14.44
N ILE A 3 14.50 -4.42 13.20
CA ILE A 3 14.97 -3.32 12.36
C ILE A 3 14.18 -2.01 12.56
N TYR A 4 13.34 -1.94 13.59
CA TYR A 4 12.42 -0.82 13.79
C TYR A 4 12.86 0.04 14.99
N ASP A 5 13.77 0.99 14.76
CA ASP A 5 14.18 2.02 15.73
C ASP A 5 13.36 3.33 15.59
N GLY A 6 12.13 3.19 15.09
CA GLY A 6 11.15 4.25 14.92
C GLY A 6 9.75 3.63 14.85
N SER A 7 8.71 4.42 15.12
CA SER A 7 7.33 3.91 15.08
C SER A 7 7.06 3.20 13.74
N PRO A 8 6.24 2.13 13.69
CA PRO A 8 5.96 1.33 12.47
C PRO A 8 5.59 2.13 11.20
N ARG A 9 5.24 3.41 11.35
CA ARG A 9 4.80 4.35 10.31
C ARG A 9 5.92 5.19 9.70
N GLN A 10 7.15 4.67 9.71
CA GLN A 10 8.28 5.31 9.03
C GLN A 10 8.59 4.70 7.65
N ASP A 11 7.91 3.62 7.28
CA ASP A 11 8.00 2.96 5.98
C ASP A 11 6.59 2.80 5.40
N PHE A 12 6.01 3.91 4.93
CA PHE A 12 4.69 3.91 4.32
C PHE A 12 4.68 3.10 3.03
N GLU A 13 5.80 3.00 2.30
CA GLU A 13 5.93 2.13 1.13
C GLU A 13 5.53 0.68 1.45
N GLU A 14 6.19 0.02 2.40
CA GLU A 14 5.91 -1.39 2.70
C GLU A 14 4.58 -1.55 3.46
N VAL A 15 4.24 -0.65 4.38
CA VAL A 15 2.98 -0.72 5.13
C VAL A 15 1.77 -0.60 4.20
N LEU A 16 1.72 0.43 3.34
CA LEU A 16 0.61 0.59 2.42
C LEU A 16 0.62 -0.51 1.37
N ARG A 17 1.78 -0.96 0.89
CA ARG A 17 1.84 -2.12 -0.02
C ARG A 17 1.17 -3.36 0.58
N SER A 18 1.44 -3.69 1.84
CA SER A 18 0.80 -4.82 2.52
C SER A 18 -0.72 -4.65 2.65
N ILE A 19 -1.19 -3.43 2.95
CA ILE A 19 -2.63 -3.11 2.95
C ILE A 19 -3.21 -3.29 1.54
N GLY A 20 -2.52 -2.83 0.50
CA GLY A 20 -2.93 -2.97 -0.89
C GLY A 20 -3.09 -4.44 -1.29
N ALA A 21 -2.10 -5.28 -0.97
CA ALA A 21 -2.17 -6.73 -1.24
C ALA A 21 -3.37 -7.40 -0.55
N TYR A 22 -3.73 -6.97 0.66
CA TYR A 22 -4.92 -7.46 1.36
C TYR A 22 -6.22 -7.07 0.64
N LEU A 23 -6.30 -5.83 0.13
CA LEU A 23 -7.46 -5.35 -0.62
C LEU A 23 -7.63 -6.12 -1.94
N ASP A 24 -6.53 -6.37 -2.64
CA ASP A 24 -6.51 -7.08 -3.92
C ASP A 24 -6.98 -8.53 -3.77
N GLN A 25 -6.54 -9.23 -2.73
CA GLN A 25 -6.99 -10.60 -2.42
C GLN A 25 -8.50 -10.71 -2.21
N ARG A 26 -9.14 -9.63 -1.77
CA ARG A 26 -10.59 -9.57 -1.50
C ARG A 26 -11.37 -8.89 -2.64
N ALA A 27 -10.70 -8.57 -3.76
CA ALA A 27 -11.27 -7.87 -4.91
C ALA A 27 -12.08 -6.62 -4.51
N MET A 28 -11.52 -5.87 -3.55
CA MET A 28 -12.10 -4.61 -3.10
C MET A 28 -11.81 -3.47 -4.09
N LYS A 29 -12.60 -2.39 -4.00
CA LYS A 29 -12.42 -1.16 -4.79
C LYS A 29 -12.88 0.09 -4.03
N ASP A 30 -12.71 1.27 -4.62
CA ASP A 30 -13.19 2.56 -4.08
C ASP A 30 -12.69 2.79 -2.64
N VAL A 31 -11.36 2.74 -2.49
CA VAL A 31 -10.70 2.72 -1.17
C VAL A 31 -10.54 4.11 -0.58
N LEU A 32 -10.72 4.22 0.73
CA LEU A 32 -10.36 5.36 1.56
C LEU A 32 -9.45 4.87 2.69
N VAL A 33 -8.34 5.56 2.91
CA VAL A 33 -7.34 5.24 3.92
C VAL A 33 -7.10 6.46 4.80
N MET A 34 -7.15 6.27 6.11
CA MET A 34 -6.89 7.28 7.12
C MET A 34 -5.92 6.72 8.14
N GLU A 35 -4.85 7.46 8.44
CA GLU A 35 -3.99 7.11 9.58
C GLU A 35 -4.72 7.37 10.90
N ALA A 36 -4.63 6.41 11.81
CA ALA A 36 -5.18 6.46 13.16
C ALA A 36 -4.05 6.35 14.20
N PRO A 37 -4.26 6.71 15.48
CA PRO A 37 -3.21 6.65 16.51
C PRO A 37 -2.54 5.28 16.72
N ASP A 38 -3.21 4.18 16.35
CA ASP A 38 -2.80 2.78 16.52
C ASP A 38 -2.78 1.97 15.21
N GLY A 39 -2.81 2.64 14.05
CA GLY A 39 -2.67 2.01 12.74
C GLY A 39 -3.39 2.77 11.64
N PHE A 40 -4.24 2.08 10.87
CA PHE A 40 -5.04 2.68 9.79
C PHE A 40 -6.50 2.27 9.87
N ILE A 41 -7.38 3.20 9.50
CA ILE A 41 -8.78 2.90 9.17
C ILE A 41 -8.89 2.90 7.66
N VAL A 42 -9.36 1.78 7.11
CA VAL A 42 -9.57 1.60 5.68
C VAL A 42 -11.04 1.32 5.42
N GLN A 43 -11.64 2.09 4.51
CA GLN A 43 -12.97 1.79 3.98
C GLN A 43 -12.82 1.40 2.52
N ALA A 44 -13.54 0.37 2.10
CA ALA A 44 -13.54 -0.06 0.71
C ALA A 44 -14.87 -0.75 0.38
N LEU A 45 -15.15 -0.84 -0.91
CA LEU A 45 -16.29 -1.58 -1.44
C LEU A 45 -15.87 -3.03 -1.75
N ALA A 46 -16.53 -3.98 -1.09
CA ALA A 46 -16.35 -5.41 -1.30
C ALA A 46 -17.49 -5.98 -2.16
N HIS A 47 -17.18 -6.92 -3.05
CA HIS A 47 -18.19 -7.65 -3.80
C HIS A 47 -18.72 -8.82 -2.97
N VAL A 48 -20.01 -8.80 -2.67
CA VAL A 48 -20.75 -9.84 -1.97
C VAL A 48 -21.60 -10.61 -2.99
N GLY A 49 -21.22 -11.86 -3.26
CA GLY A 49 -22.03 -12.80 -4.05
C GLY A 49 -21.33 -13.36 -5.29
N GLY A 50 -20.89 -14.62 -5.17
CA GLY A 50 -20.44 -15.48 -6.26
C GLY A 50 -20.73 -16.96 -5.96
N GLY A 51 -21.89 -17.22 -5.32
CA GLY A 51 -22.34 -18.59 -5.06
C GLY A 51 -23.03 -19.16 -6.30
N THR A 52 -22.59 -20.33 -6.74
CA THR A 52 -23.13 -21.10 -7.87
C THR A 52 -24.61 -21.46 -7.67
N SER A 53 -25.53 -20.59 -8.09
CA SER A 53 -26.89 -21.01 -8.41
C SER A 53 -27.35 -20.32 -9.68
N ALA A 54 -27.51 -21.13 -10.72
CA ALA A 54 -28.06 -20.72 -11.99
C ALA A 54 -29.46 -20.10 -11.78
N TRP A 55 -29.72 -18.98 -12.47
CA TRP A 55 -31.01 -18.29 -12.55
C TRP A 55 -31.39 -17.39 -11.35
N SER A 56 -30.71 -16.25 -11.21
CA SER A 56 -31.35 -14.95 -10.91
C SER A 56 -30.31 -13.84 -11.06
N GLU A 57 -30.73 -12.66 -11.52
CA GLU A 57 -29.93 -11.44 -11.63
C GLU A 57 -29.45 -10.94 -10.26
N SER A 58 -28.49 -11.62 -9.63
CA SER A 58 -27.71 -10.99 -8.58
C SER A 58 -26.77 -10.00 -9.26
N MET A 59 -27.27 -8.79 -9.54
CA MET A 59 -26.40 -7.62 -9.55
C MET A 59 -25.49 -7.76 -8.33
N GLY A 60 -24.18 -7.95 -8.57
CA GLY A 60 -23.21 -8.22 -7.51
C GLY A 60 -23.43 -7.20 -6.40
N GLN A 61 -23.86 -7.65 -5.23
CA GLN A 61 -24.09 -6.75 -4.12
C GLN A 61 -22.72 -6.17 -3.78
N VAL A 62 -22.62 -4.85 -3.75
CA VAL A 62 -21.41 -4.17 -3.32
C VAL A 62 -21.70 -3.65 -1.92
N GLU A 63 -20.90 -4.06 -0.94
CA GLU A 63 -21.03 -3.61 0.44
C GLU A 63 -19.82 -2.77 0.83
N LYS A 64 -20.08 -1.69 1.56
CA LYS A 64 -19.01 -0.89 2.15
C LYS A 64 -18.53 -1.56 3.43
N GLU A 65 -17.28 -1.98 3.43
CA GLU A 65 -16.60 -2.47 4.61
C GLU A 65 -15.76 -1.36 5.26
N THR A 66 -15.63 -1.42 6.59
CA THR A 66 -14.69 -0.58 7.35
C THR A 66 -13.80 -1.51 8.15
N MET A 67 -12.50 -1.37 7.97
CA MET A 67 -11.48 -2.23 8.54
C MET A 67 -10.50 -1.38 9.34
N THR A 68 -10.06 -1.91 10.47
CA THR A 68 -8.97 -1.33 11.26
C THR A 68 -7.76 -2.22 11.11
N PHE A 69 -6.68 -1.66 10.56
CA PHE A 69 -5.39 -2.29 10.46
C PHE A 69 -4.54 -1.79 11.62
N ALA A 70 -4.50 -2.53 12.72
CA ALA A 70 -3.69 -2.17 13.87
C ALA A 70 -2.19 -2.38 13.59
N ASP A 71 -1.32 -1.65 14.28
CA ASP A 71 0.13 -1.77 14.12
C ASP A 71 0.63 -3.23 14.29
N GLU A 72 0.00 -4.04 15.14
CA GLU A 72 0.30 -5.46 15.34
C GLU A 72 -0.06 -6.34 14.13
N ASP A 73 -1.18 -6.06 13.48
CA ASP A 73 -1.63 -6.79 12.28
C ASP A 73 -0.76 -6.45 11.06
N ILE A 74 -0.34 -5.18 10.96
CA ILE A 74 0.54 -4.70 9.88
C ILE A 74 1.88 -5.42 9.93
N ALA A 75 2.47 -5.58 11.11
CA ALA A 75 3.72 -6.32 11.27
C ALA A 75 3.60 -7.77 10.76
N ARG A 76 2.47 -8.44 11.05
CA ARG A 76 2.19 -9.78 10.52
C ARG A 76 2.04 -9.77 9.00
N PHE A 77 1.31 -8.81 8.43
CA PHE A 77 1.12 -8.73 6.97
C PHE A 77 2.43 -8.46 6.22
N MET A 78 3.34 -7.68 6.80
CA MET A 78 4.68 -7.49 6.22
C MET A 78 5.49 -8.79 6.24
N ASP A 79 5.47 -9.54 7.34
CA ASP A 79 6.15 -10.84 7.42
C ASP A 79 5.59 -11.85 6.40
N GLU A 80 4.26 -11.90 6.23
CA GLU A 80 3.59 -12.71 5.22
C GLU A 80 3.96 -12.28 3.79
N ALA A 81 3.95 -10.97 3.50
CA ALA A 81 4.32 -10.44 2.19
C ALA A 81 5.79 -10.74 1.82
N ILE A 82 6.71 -10.69 2.80
CA ILE A 82 8.11 -11.10 2.61
C ILE A 82 8.19 -12.61 2.33
N ALA A 83 7.43 -13.45 3.04
CA ALA A 83 7.41 -14.89 2.82
C ALA A 83 6.87 -15.27 1.43
N HIS A 84 5.94 -14.48 0.89
CA HIS A 84 5.40 -14.65 -0.46
C HIS A 84 6.28 -14.02 -1.56
N ARG A 85 7.26 -13.18 -1.21
CA ARG A 85 8.18 -12.52 -2.15
C ARG A 85 9.02 -13.56 -2.91
N GLY A 86 8.73 -13.75 -4.19
CA GLY A 86 9.43 -14.70 -5.08
C GLY A 86 8.65 -15.96 -5.42
N GLN A 87 7.41 -16.12 -4.94
CA GLN A 87 6.55 -17.28 -5.29
C GLN A 87 5.71 -17.10 -6.56
N GLY A 88 6.06 -16.13 -7.42
CA GLY A 88 5.37 -15.84 -8.68
C GLY A 88 4.21 -14.85 -8.49
N GLU A 89 4.03 -13.98 -9.48
CA GLU A 89 2.93 -13.01 -9.57
C GLU A 89 1.60 -13.73 -9.31
N HIS A 90 0.89 -13.33 -8.26
CA HIS A 90 -0.53 -13.61 -8.16
C HIS A 90 -1.19 -12.67 -9.15
N ASP A 91 -1.67 -13.19 -10.28
CA ASP A 91 -2.56 -12.41 -11.14
C ASP A 91 -3.77 -12.01 -10.29
N PRO A 92 -4.00 -10.70 -10.04
CA PRO A 92 -5.12 -10.28 -9.22
C PRO A 92 -6.44 -10.72 -9.86
N PRO A 93 -7.48 -11.05 -9.06
CA PRO A 93 -8.78 -11.41 -9.58
C PRO A 93 -9.32 -10.34 -10.55
N PRO A 94 -10.02 -10.71 -11.63
CA PRO A 94 -10.61 -9.73 -12.54
C PRO A 94 -11.54 -8.76 -11.80
N GLY A 95 -11.20 -7.46 -11.82
CA GLY A 95 -11.95 -6.40 -11.15
C GLY A 95 -11.47 -6.02 -9.74
N ALA A 96 -10.44 -6.69 -9.21
CA ALA A 96 -9.66 -6.17 -8.09
C ALA A 96 -8.90 -4.91 -8.54
N GLY A 97 -8.72 -3.93 -7.65
CA GLY A 97 -7.72 -2.89 -7.86
C GLY A 97 -6.32 -3.50 -7.99
N ASP A 98 -5.39 -2.77 -8.60
CA ASP A 98 -3.95 -3.09 -8.54
C ASP A 98 -3.35 -2.34 -7.34
N TYR A 99 -3.96 -2.52 -6.14
CA TYR A 99 -3.65 -1.68 -4.99
C TYR A 99 -2.31 -2.00 -4.38
N GLU A 100 -1.81 -3.25 -4.42
CA GLU A 100 -0.45 -3.55 -3.95
C GLU A 100 0.57 -2.63 -4.65
N HIS A 101 0.49 -2.54 -5.97
CA HIS A 101 1.43 -1.74 -6.76
C HIS A 101 1.17 -0.24 -6.63
N ALA A 102 -0.10 0.19 -6.68
CA ALA A 102 -0.47 1.59 -6.50
C ALA A 102 -0.05 2.12 -5.12
N PHE A 103 -0.33 1.35 -4.06
CA PHE A 103 -0.02 1.73 -2.68
C PHE A 103 1.48 1.71 -2.40
N ARG A 104 2.26 0.85 -3.05
CA ARG A 104 3.72 0.93 -3.00
C ARG A 104 4.23 2.28 -3.54
N VAL A 105 3.74 2.70 -4.71
CA VAL A 105 4.14 3.99 -5.32
C VAL A 105 3.71 5.17 -4.45
N ILE A 106 2.47 5.15 -3.97
CA ILE A 106 1.92 6.17 -3.08
C ILE A 106 2.70 6.23 -1.77
N GLY A 107 2.96 5.08 -1.15
CA GLY A 107 3.73 4.97 0.10
C GLY A 107 5.14 5.51 -0.05
N ARG A 108 5.83 5.17 -1.16
CA ARG A 108 7.14 5.75 -1.48
C ARG A 108 7.11 7.28 -1.54
N TYR A 109 6.11 7.84 -2.22
CA TYR A 109 5.94 9.29 -2.29
C TYR A 109 5.72 9.90 -0.90
N ILE A 110 4.88 9.27 -0.08
CA ILE A 110 4.59 9.71 1.30
C ILE A 110 5.86 9.69 2.15
N ASP A 111 6.68 8.64 2.04
CA ASP A 111 7.96 8.55 2.74
C ASP A 111 8.87 9.71 2.38
N GLU A 112 8.94 10.10 1.11
CA GLU A 112 9.73 11.26 0.66
C GLU A 112 9.18 12.61 1.17
N GLN A 113 7.89 12.70 1.44
CA GLN A 113 7.28 13.93 1.98
C GLN A 113 7.46 14.08 3.50
N HIS A 114 7.68 12.99 4.24
CA HIS A 114 7.74 12.97 5.71
C HIS A 114 6.59 13.73 6.40
N PRO A 115 5.31 13.41 6.10
CA PRO A 115 4.19 14.05 6.76
C PRO A 115 4.04 13.58 8.21
N LYS A 116 3.27 14.33 8.99
CA LYS A 116 2.88 13.97 10.35
C LYS A 116 1.71 13.00 10.39
N ASP A 117 0.82 13.08 9.40
CA ASP A 117 -0.42 12.30 9.30
C ASP A 117 -0.89 12.29 7.84
N ILE A 118 -1.51 11.19 7.42
CA ILE A 118 -2.00 10.96 6.05
C ILE A 118 -3.48 10.61 6.00
N PHE A 119 -4.11 11.06 4.92
CA PHE A 119 -5.42 10.63 4.50
C PHE A 119 -5.43 10.57 2.98
N PHE A 120 -6.00 9.55 2.38
CA PHE A 120 -6.22 9.53 0.93
C PHE A 120 -7.42 8.68 0.56
N PHE A 121 -7.93 8.91 -0.64
CA PHE A 121 -8.99 8.10 -1.21
C PHE A 121 -8.77 7.91 -2.71
N GLU A 122 -9.42 6.90 -3.23
CA GLU A 122 -9.43 6.54 -4.64
C GLU A 122 -10.79 6.87 -5.26
N GLN A 123 -10.74 7.31 -6.51
CA GLN A 123 -11.92 7.50 -7.35
C GLN A 123 -11.54 7.23 -8.81
N ASP A 124 -12.21 6.25 -9.43
CA ASP A 124 -12.03 5.88 -10.84
C ASP A 124 -10.55 5.57 -11.21
N GLY A 125 -9.80 5.00 -10.28
CA GLY A 125 -8.38 4.67 -10.39
C GLY A 125 -7.42 5.82 -10.14
N ALA A 126 -7.92 7.03 -9.86
CA ALA A 126 -7.11 8.17 -9.43
C ALA A 126 -7.09 8.27 -7.89
N PHE A 127 -5.98 8.74 -7.33
CA PHE A 127 -5.79 8.89 -5.89
C PHE A 127 -5.58 10.35 -5.51
N VAL A 128 -6.29 10.80 -4.48
CA VAL A 128 -6.12 12.13 -3.90
C VAL A 128 -5.64 11.98 -2.47
N LEU A 129 -4.45 12.51 -2.19
CA LEU A 129 -3.79 12.45 -0.89
C LEU A 129 -3.86 13.81 -0.21
N ARG A 130 -4.14 13.80 1.09
CA ARG A 130 -3.99 14.93 2.01
C ARG A 130 -2.93 14.61 3.03
N LEU A 131 -1.79 15.29 2.90
CA LEU A 131 -0.65 15.17 3.80
C LEU A 131 -0.68 16.33 4.81
N HIS A 132 -0.60 16.02 6.10
CA HIS A 132 -0.51 17.03 7.14
C HIS A 132 0.94 17.17 7.59
N HIS A 133 1.53 18.36 7.45
CA HIS A 133 2.89 18.64 7.94
C HIS A 133 2.82 19.51 9.18
N VAL A 134 3.67 19.19 10.16
CA VAL A 134 3.87 19.99 11.37
C VAL A 134 5.33 20.42 11.43
N THR A 135 5.55 21.72 11.54
CA THR A 135 6.87 22.36 11.63
C THR A 135 6.93 23.23 12.88
N GLN A 136 8.13 23.69 13.26
CA GLN A 136 8.28 24.65 14.36
C GLN A 136 7.49 25.96 14.11
N SER A 137 7.30 26.34 12.85
CA SER A 137 6.57 27.54 12.43
C SER A 137 5.04 27.36 12.33
N GLY A 138 4.52 26.14 12.58
CA GLY A 138 3.09 25.84 12.49
C GLY A 138 2.79 24.59 11.65
N SER A 139 1.51 24.34 11.39
CA SER A 139 1.03 23.22 10.58
C SER A 139 0.46 23.67 9.24
N ARG A 140 0.56 22.79 8.23
CA ARG A 140 -0.05 23.00 6.91
C ARG A 140 -0.52 21.69 6.31
N HIS A 141 -1.53 21.77 5.44
CA HIS A 141 -1.95 20.64 4.61
C HIS A 141 -1.39 20.79 3.20
N MET A 142 -0.98 19.67 2.60
CA MET A 142 -0.60 19.55 1.19
C MET A 142 -1.55 18.54 0.54
N LEU A 143 -1.97 18.84 -0.69
CA LEU A 143 -2.69 17.90 -1.53
C LEU A 143 -1.77 17.40 -2.63
N ALA A 144 -1.82 16.09 -2.90
CA ALA A 144 -1.18 15.46 -4.05
C ALA A 144 -2.20 14.60 -4.77
N GLU A 145 -2.10 14.53 -6.09
CA GLU A 145 -2.99 13.76 -6.94
C GLU A 145 -2.16 12.83 -7.82
N PHE A 146 -2.61 11.59 -7.97
CA PHE A 146 -2.06 10.62 -8.89
C PHE A 146 -3.19 10.14 -9.78
N THR A 147 -3.10 10.42 -11.08
CA THR A 147 -4.04 9.84 -12.04
C THR A 147 -3.76 8.35 -12.21
N ARG A 148 -4.73 7.62 -12.76
CA ARG A 148 -4.54 6.21 -13.13
C ARG A 148 -3.30 6.00 -14.02
N ASP A 149 -3.07 6.91 -14.96
CA ASP A 149 -1.94 6.83 -15.89
C ASP A 149 -0.61 7.13 -15.19
N ASP A 150 -0.59 8.06 -14.22
CA ASP A 150 0.58 8.34 -13.41
C ASP A 150 1.00 7.10 -12.60
N ILE A 151 0.03 6.45 -11.95
CA ILE A 151 0.25 5.21 -11.20
C ILE A 151 0.81 4.14 -12.13
N ALA A 152 0.17 3.87 -13.26
CA ALA A 152 0.62 2.85 -14.21
C ALA A 152 2.06 3.11 -14.70
N SER A 153 2.38 4.37 -15.02
CA SER A 153 3.73 4.79 -15.41
C SER A 153 4.75 4.54 -14.28
N LEU A 154 4.47 5.00 -13.05
CA LEU A 154 5.37 4.85 -11.91
C LEU A 154 5.57 3.38 -11.50
N VAL A 155 4.52 2.56 -11.57
CA VAL A 155 4.62 1.11 -11.34
C VAL A 155 5.57 0.47 -12.34
N SER A 156 5.45 0.81 -13.64
CA SER A 156 6.30 0.28 -14.70
C SER A 156 7.78 0.66 -14.55
N GLN A 157 8.08 1.82 -13.95
CA GLN A 157 9.44 2.27 -13.66
C GLN A 157 10.02 1.60 -12.39
N GLY A 158 9.15 1.14 -11.50
CA GLY A 158 9.46 0.60 -10.19
C GLY A 158 10.42 -0.61 -10.11
N PRO A 159 10.57 -1.51 -11.11
CA PRO A 159 11.61 -2.53 -11.09
C PRO A 159 13.03 -1.96 -11.01
N THR A 160 13.25 -0.75 -11.53
CA THR A 160 14.57 -0.08 -11.58
C THR A 160 15.01 0.47 -10.23
N HIS A 161 14.07 0.69 -9.29
CA HIS A 161 14.34 1.28 -7.97
C HIS A 161 14.50 0.24 -6.84
N ARG A 162 14.48 -1.06 -7.17
CA ARG A 162 14.44 -2.16 -6.18
C ARG A 162 15.75 -2.46 -5.43
N THR A 163 16.84 -1.72 -5.68
CA THR A 163 18.12 -1.97 -4.99
C THR A 163 19.01 -0.73 -4.98
N PRO A 164 19.54 -0.26 -3.84
CA PRO A 164 20.92 0.17 -3.81
C PRO A 164 21.79 -1.10 -3.81
N ASP A 165 22.70 -1.22 -4.77
CA ASP A 165 23.74 -2.25 -4.76
C ASP A 165 24.35 -2.31 -3.37
N LYS A 166 24.24 -3.47 -2.73
CA LYS A 166 25.00 -3.76 -1.53
C LYS A 166 26.46 -3.77 -1.97
N GLU A 167 27.16 -2.65 -1.76
CA GLU A 167 28.58 -2.51 -2.06
C GLU A 167 29.29 -3.78 -1.61
N SER A 168 29.82 -4.51 -2.59
CA SER A 168 30.65 -5.67 -2.34
C SER A 168 31.90 -5.12 -1.65
N GLY A 169 31.96 -5.29 -0.34
CA GLY A 169 33.12 -4.89 0.46
C GLY A 169 34.43 -5.43 -0.13
N PRO A 170 35.56 -4.73 0.07
CA PRO A 170 36.79 -4.99 -0.65
C PRO A 170 37.28 -6.42 -0.41
N GLN A 171 37.54 -7.15 -1.51
CA GLN A 171 38.20 -8.45 -1.51
C GLN A 171 39.51 -8.34 -0.74
N GLY A 172 39.54 -8.97 0.44
CA GLY A 172 40.72 -9.11 1.27
C GLY A 172 41.82 -9.85 0.50
N ALA A 173 43.02 -9.26 0.54
CA ALA A 173 44.23 -9.75 -0.09
C ALA A 173 44.59 -11.18 0.35
N ALA A 174 45.07 -11.96 -0.62
CA ALA A 174 45.70 -13.26 -0.39
C ALA A 174 47.05 -13.10 0.32
N PRO A 175 47.39 -13.92 1.32
CA PRO A 175 48.78 -14.07 1.75
C PRO A 175 49.49 -15.18 0.96
N ALA A 176 50.77 -14.89 0.67
CA ALA A 176 51.75 -15.76 0.03
C ALA A 176 52.31 -16.84 0.99
#